data_AF-A0A5F2I8E7-F1
#
_entry.id   AF-A0A5F2I8E7-F1
#
_cell.length_a   1.000
_cell.length_b   1.000
_cell.length_c   1.000
_cell.angle_alpha   90.00
_cell.angle_beta   90.00
_cell.angle_gamma   90.00
#
_symmetry.space_group_name_H-M   'P 1'
#
loop_
_entity.id
_entity.type
_entity.pdbx_description
1 polymer ?
#
loop_
_entity_poly.entity_id
_entity_poly.type
_entity_poly.pdbx_seq_one_letter_code
_entity_poly.pdbx_strand_id
1 'polypeptide(L)'
;MFSSARDFVRSQNGSMMPIMVIMTIPLLIAVGFSVDYTSAVTTRSNMQNALDAAILSITTMETTTSKADRQVALQQAYAANNGDGTVTLQSVDVAADGTASFSATAAYPMPTNFMTIANIKTVAIGVGASVRKTPALTQADFKVTKVSGYWNKTMYLYGTKFAQTNAQSLMKIDYKYVPYQFTYKVGTKSYTVSEPKGYGTTSVYTVNGTTQTQVQQQTCTTTGSLTAFSNPPAGSIPGSVKDSKSGKTIYFNTTCATTTYPANGAGAAIDVSQMDKLYLQMDVPSGNPQTLKSDDAATSNRLYIGTSETDMPEVATGEKVDIFSAVPCNQTSYQAWEDGGNPVPADVSNADFFYNVTGKCAFNKRQSETVMTQ
;
A
#
# COMPACT_ATOMS: atom_id res chain seq x y z
N MET A 1 -87.26 -39.55 13.59
CA MET A 1 -86.11 -38.92 12.89
C MET A 1 -85.04 -38.31 13.82
N PHE A 2 -85.10 -38.46 15.15
CA PHE A 2 -84.14 -37.84 16.08
C PHE A 2 -83.27 -38.82 16.91
N SER A 3 -83.37 -40.14 16.71
CA SER A 3 -82.55 -41.10 17.49
C SER A 3 -81.09 -41.11 17.04
N SER A 4 -80.83 -41.04 15.74
CA SER A 4 -79.47 -41.09 15.18
C SER A 4 -78.56 -39.95 15.64
N ALA A 5 -79.11 -38.75 15.89
CA ALA A 5 -78.34 -37.61 16.39
C ALA A 5 -77.99 -37.75 17.88
N ARG A 6 -78.86 -38.38 18.68
CA ARG A 6 -78.61 -38.62 20.11
C ARG A 6 -77.60 -39.75 20.34
N ASP A 7 -77.59 -40.74 19.45
CA ASP A 7 -76.66 -41.87 19.49
C ASP A 7 -75.25 -41.48 18.99
N PHE A 8 -75.13 -40.52 18.06
CA PHE A 8 -73.84 -39.95 17.66
C PHE A 8 -73.15 -39.16 18.79
N VAL A 9 -73.90 -38.33 19.52
CA VAL A 9 -73.37 -37.52 20.63
C VAL A 9 -73.03 -38.37 21.87
N ARG A 10 -73.61 -39.57 22.01
CA ARG A 10 -73.30 -40.54 23.09
C ARG A 10 -72.21 -41.54 22.74
N SER A 11 -71.69 -41.54 21.51
CA SER A 11 -70.65 -42.48 21.09
C SER A 11 -69.29 -42.11 21.70
N GLN A 12 -68.85 -42.88 22.70
CA GLN A 12 -67.50 -42.77 23.32
C GLN A 12 -66.45 -43.64 22.60
N ASN A 13 -66.85 -44.39 21.58
CA ASN A 13 -65.99 -45.28 20.80
C ASN A 13 -65.45 -44.62 19.52
N GLY A 14 -65.34 -43.28 19.51
CA GLY A 14 -64.70 -42.55 18.43
C GLY A 14 -63.20 -42.82 18.44
N SER A 15 -62.69 -43.46 17.39
CA SER A 15 -61.24 -43.65 17.24
C SER A 15 -60.56 -42.27 17.24
N MET A 16 -59.65 -42.04 18.19
CA MET A 16 -58.75 -40.87 18.22
C MET A 16 -57.75 -40.88 17.05
N MET A 17 -57.58 -42.06 16.42
CA MET A 17 -56.59 -42.30 15.38
C MET A 17 -56.86 -41.48 14.10
N PRO A 18 -58.09 -41.39 13.54
CA PRO A 18 -58.42 -40.47 12.45
C PRO A 18 -58.05 -39.01 12.71
N ILE A 19 -58.34 -38.47 13.89
CA ILE A 19 -58.06 -37.07 14.24
C ILE A 19 -56.54 -36.85 14.34
N MET A 20 -55.84 -37.78 14.97
CA MET A 20 -54.38 -37.74 15.12
C MET A 20 -53.68 -37.84 13.76
N VAL A 21 -54.16 -38.71 12.85
CA VAL A 21 -53.67 -38.80 11.47
C VAL A 21 -53.90 -37.50 10.69
N ILE A 22 -55.08 -36.90 10.80
CA ILE A 22 -55.41 -35.63 10.14
C ILE A 22 -54.57 -34.48 10.69
N MET A 23 -54.26 -34.44 11.99
CA MET A 23 -53.41 -33.40 12.59
C MET A 23 -51.92 -33.60 12.35
N THR A 24 -51.46 -34.84 12.17
CA THR A 24 -50.04 -35.15 11.93
C THR A 24 -49.59 -34.62 10.58
N ILE A 25 -50.46 -34.62 9.56
CA ILE A 25 -50.13 -34.15 8.21
C ILE A 25 -49.74 -32.64 8.22
N PRO A 26 -50.56 -31.70 8.74
CA PRO A 26 -50.18 -30.29 8.87
C PRO A 26 -48.91 -30.05 9.71
N LEU A 27 -48.70 -30.83 10.77
CA LEU A 27 -47.50 -30.70 11.62
C LEU A 27 -46.22 -31.10 10.87
N LEU A 28 -46.25 -32.22 10.14
CA LEU A 28 -45.12 -32.66 9.31
C LEU A 28 -44.84 -31.65 8.19
N ILE A 29 -45.88 -31.08 7.60
CA ILE A 29 -45.75 -30.00 6.61
C ILE A 29 -45.06 -28.78 7.25
N ALA A 30 -45.52 -28.32 8.41
CA ALA A 30 -44.94 -27.15 9.09
C ALA A 30 -43.45 -27.36 9.45
N VAL A 31 -43.09 -28.54 9.96
CA VAL A 31 -41.69 -28.89 10.23
C VAL A 31 -40.88 -28.95 8.92
N GLY A 32 -41.43 -29.58 7.88
CA GLY A 32 -40.79 -29.67 6.57
C GLY A 32 -40.52 -28.30 5.93
N PHE A 33 -41.48 -27.38 6.00
CA PHE A 33 -41.29 -25.98 5.57
C PHE A 33 -40.14 -25.31 6.31
N SER A 34 -40.01 -25.55 7.62
CA SER A 34 -38.94 -24.97 8.44
C SER A 34 -37.56 -25.51 8.06
N VAL A 35 -37.47 -26.80 7.73
CA VAL A 35 -36.22 -27.44 7.25
C VAL A 35 -35.82 -26.85 5.89
N ASP A 36 -36.72 -26.84 4.91
CA ASP A 36 -36.42 -26.30 3.58
C ASP A 36 -36.09 -24.80 3.63
N TYR A 37 -36.75 -24.03 4.51
CA TYR A 37 -36.40 -22.63 4.75
C TYR A 37 -34.99 -22.47 5.34
N THR A 38 -34.65 -23.28 6.35
CA THR A 38 -33.32 -23.25 6.96
C THR A 38 -32.23 -23.62 5.95
N SER A 39 -32.49 -24.62 5.10
CA SER A 39 -31.63 -24.95 3.96
C SER A 39 -31.51 -23.78 3.00
N ALA A 40 -32.61 -23.11 2.63
CA ALA A 40 -32.58 -21.95 1.73
C ALA A 40 -31.74 -20.80 2.29
N VAL A 41 -31.88 -20.50 3.58
CA VAL A 41 -31.08 -19.45 4.26
C VAL A 41 -29.60 -19.83 4.29
N THR A 42 -29.28 -21.09 4.57
CA THR A 42 -27.90 -21.59 4.59
C THR A 42 -27.26 -21.52 3.20
N THR A 43 -27.97 -22.01 2.18
CA THR A 43 -27.53 -21.95 0.78
C THR A 43 -27.32 -20.51 0.33
N ARG A 44 -28.24 -19.59 0.66
CA ARG A 44 -28.06 -18.16 0.37
C ARG A 44 -26.80 -17.60 1.02
N SER A 45 -26.53 -17.95 2.28
CA SER A 45 -25.32 -17.50 2.99
C SER A 45 -24.04 -18.02 2.33
N ASN A 46 -24.02 -19.30 1.95
CA ASN A 46 -22.87 -19.91 1.27
C ASN A 46 -22.65 -19.29 -0.12
N MET A 47 -23.71 -19.11 -0.90
CA MET A 47 -23.67 -18.43 -2.19
C MET A 47 -23.16 -16.99 -2.06
N GLN A 48 -23.60 -16.24 -1.04
CA GLN A 48 -23.12 -14.87 -0.83
C GLN A 48 -21.61 -14.86 -0.55
N ASN A 49 -21.15 -15.69 0.40
CA ASN A 49 -19.72 -15.78 0.73
C ASN A 49 -18.87 -16.19 -0.48
N ALA A 50 -19.37 -17.11 -1.30
CA ALA A 50 -18.70 -17.55 -2.52
C ALA A 50 -18.66 -16.43 -3.58
N LEU A 51 -19.75 -15.69 -3.75
CA LEU A 51 -19.82 -14.58 -4.71
C LEU A 51 -18.91 -13.42 -4.30
N ASP A 52 -18.86 -13.12 -3.02
CA ASP A 52 -18.01 -12.12 -2.39
C ASP A 52 -16.51 -12.42 -2.62
N ALA A 53 -16.09 -13.66 -2.37
CA ALA A 53 -14.73 -14.10 -2.67
C ALA A 53 -14.43 -14.07 -4.19
N ALA A 54 -15.38 -14.52 -5.01
CA ALA A 54 -15.23 -14.55 -6.46
C ALA A 54 -15.10 -13.15 -7.07
N ILE A 55 -15.94 -12.20 -6.66
CA ILE A 55 -15.89 -10.83 -7.18
C ILE A 55 -14.61 -10.11 -6.76
N LEU A 56 -14.11 -10.35 -5.55
CA LEU A 56 -12.81 -9.83 -5.09
C LEU A 56 -11.66 -10.39 -5.94
N SER A 57 -11.69 -11.68 -6.28
CA SER A 57 -10.63 -12.31 -7.07
C SER A 57 -10.44 -11.67 -8.44
N ILE A 58 -11.54 -11.33 -9.13
CA ILE A 58 -11.48 -10.73 -10.47
C ILE A 58 -11.00 -9.28 -10.44
N THR A 59 -10.98 -8.61 -9.28
CA THR A 59 -10.42 -7.25 -9.14
C THR A 59 -8.89 -7.19 -9.27
N THR A 60 -8.22 -8.34 -9.37
CA THR A 60 -6.77 -8.44 -9.60
C THR A 60 -6.41 -8.66 -11.07
N MET A 61 -7.40 -8.88 -11.93
CA MET A 61 -7.21 -9.09 -13.37
C MET A 61 -6.94 -7.77 -14.10
N GLU A 62 -6.19 -7.85 -15.21
CA GLU A 62 -5.88 -6.69 -16.07
C GLU A 62 -7.13 -5.93 -16.49
N THR A 63 -7.03 -4.60 -16.55
CA THR A 63 -8.12 -3.74 -17.04
C THR A 63 -8.46 -4.02 -18.50
N THR A 64 -7.52 -4.57 -19.27
CA THR A 64 -7.69 -5.00 -20.67
C THR A 64 -8.36 -6.36 -20.82
N THR A 65 -8.57 -7.11 -19.72
CA THR A 65 -9.28 -8.40 -19.77
C THR A 65 -10.72 -8.18 -20.23
N SER A 66 -11.16 -8.93 -21.23
CA SER A 66 -12.52 -8.82 -21.75
C SER A 66 -13.58 -9.17 -20.69
N LYS A 67 -14.78 -8.60 -20.80
CA LYS A 67 -15.89 -8.95 -19.90
C LYS A 67 -16.21 -10.45 -19.94
N ALA A 68 -16.06 -11.10 -21.10
CA ALA A 68 -16.30 -12.53 -21.28
C ALA A 68 -15.27 -13.39 -20.50
N ASP A 69 -13.98 -13.08 -20.61
CA ASP A 69 -12.94 -13.81 -19.88
C ASP A 69 -13.06 -13.59 -18.38
N ARG A 70 -13.39 -12.37 -17.97
CA ARG A 70 -13.64 -12.01 -16.56
C ARG A 70 -14.88 -12.72 -15.99
N GLN A 71 -15.93 -12.90 -16.79
CA GLN A 71 -17.11 -13.71 -16.45
C GLN A 71 -16.74 -15.19 -16.24
N VAL A 72 -15.87 -15.75 -17.09
CA VAL A 72 -15.38 -17.12 -16.92
C VAL A 72 -14.59 -17.25 -15.61
N ALA A 73 -13.65 -16.33 -15.36
CA ALA A 73 -12.87 -16.31 -14.12
C ALA A 73 -13.76 -16.17 -12.88
N LEU A 74 -14.79 -15.32 -12.94
CA LEU A 74 -15.77 -15.15 -11.87
C LEU A 74 -16.52 -16.45 -11.58
N GLN A 75 -17.00 -17.16 -12.60
CA GLN A 75 -17.70 -18.45 -12.42
C GLN A 75 -16.77 -19.52 -11.84
N GLN A 76 -15.51 -19.57 -12.28
CA GLN A 76 -14.53 -20.52 -11.73
C GLN A 76 -14.22 -20.23 -10.26
N ALA A 77 -14.00 -18.96 -9.91
CA ALA A 77 -13.77 -18.56 -8.53
C ALA A 77 -15.01 -18.81 -7.65
N TYR A 78 -16.21 -18.57 -8.17
CA TYR A 78 -17.46 -18.84 -7.47
C TYR A 78 -17.63 -20.34 -7.17
N ALA A 79 -17.42 -21.20 -8.16
CA ALA A 79 -17.47 -22.65 -7.99
C ALA A 79 -16.38 -23.16 -7.03
N ALA A 80 -15.16 -22.62 -7.11
CA ALA A 80 -14.06 -22.97 -6.21
C ALA A 80 -14.34 -22.62 -4.73
N ASN A 81 -15.22 -21.65 -4.48
CA ASN A 81 -15.68 -21.28 -3.13
C ASN A 81 -17.01 -21.97 -2.75
N ASN A 82 -17.36 -23.08 -3.40
CA ASN A 82 -18.60 -23.85 -3.17
C ASN A 82 -19.89 -23.05 -3.41
N GLY A 83 -19.88 -22.12 -4.36
CA GLY A 83 -21.07 -21.41 -4.81
C GLY A 83 -21.96 -22.28 -5.69
N ASP A 84 -23.26 -22.33 -5.38
CA ASP A 84 -24.25 -23.04 -6.18
C ASP A 84 -24.80 -22.18 -7.33
N GLY A 85 -25.09 -22.81 -8.47
CA GLY A 85 -25.72 -22.15 -9.61
C GLY A 85 -24.78 -21.33 -10.49
N THR A 86 -25.37 -20.40 -11.25
CA THR A 86 -24.66 -19.60 -12.25
C THR A 86 -24.49 -18.17 -11.75
N VAL A 87 -23.29 -17.63 -11.91
CA VAL A 87 -22.99 -16.22 -11.65
C VAL A 87 -23.03 -15.42 -12.95
N THR A 88 -23.47 -14.16 -12.86
CA THR A 88 -23.51 -13.20 -13.95
C THR A 88 -22.80 -11.91 -13.51
N LEU A 89 -21.78 -11.52 -14.27
CA LEU A 89 -21.06 -10.26 -14.14
C LEU A 89 -21.89 -9.13 -14.77
N GLN A 90 -22.45 -8.28 -13.91
CA GLN A 90 -23.36 -7.21 -14.30
C GLN A 90 -22.56 -6.03 -14.87
N SER A 91 -21.62 -5.49 -14.11
CA SER A 91 -20.81 -4.35 -14.52
C SER A 91 -19.32 -4.52 -14.21
N VAL A 92 -18.51 -3.89 -15.06
CA VAL A 92 -17.07 -3.68 -14.91
C VAL A 92 -16.82 -2.24 -15.33
N ASP A 93 -16.51 -1.38 -14.36
CA ASP A 93 -16.21 0.03 -14.61
C ASP A 93 -14.85 0.36 -14.01
N VAL A 94 -13.97 0.97 -14.81
CA VAL A 94 -12.66 1.44 -14.35
C VAL A 94 -12.56 2.90 -14.78
N ALA A 95 -12.69 3.79 -13.80
CA ALA A 95 -12.62 5.21 -14.02
C ALA A 95 -11.18 5.65 -14.35
N ALA A 96 -11.05 6.83 -14.95
CA ALA A 96 -9.77 7.38 -15.38
C ALA A 96 -8.79 7.64 -14.20
N ASP A 97 -9.32 7.84 -12.99
CA ASP A 97 -8.54 7.99 -11.76
C ASP A 97 -8.00 6.63 -11.22
N GLY A 98 -8.37 5.52 -11.85
CA GLY A 98 -8.01 4.17 -11.44
C GLY A 98 -8.99 3.52 -10.47
N THR A 99 -10.05 4.21 -10.05
CA THR A 99 -11.11 3.62 -9.24
C THR A 99 -11.82 2.56 -10.07
N ALA A 100 -11.94 1.34 -9.54
CA ALA A 100 -12.63 0.26 -10.24
C ALA A 100 -13.84 -0.23 -9.46
N SER A 101 -14.98 -0.39 -10.14
CA SER A 101 -16.23 -0.90 -9.57
C SER A 101 -16.69 -2.12 -10.36
N PHE A 102 -17.05 -3.18 -9.63
CA PHE A 102 -17.54 -4.43 -10.20
C PHE A 102 -18.82 -4.81 -9.50
N SER A 103 -19.78 -5.36 -10.25
CA SER A 103 -21.01 -5.92 -9.67
C SER A 103 -21.34 -7.26 -10.33
N ALA A 104 -21.82 -8.21 -9.52
CA ALA A 104 -22.20 -9.53 -9.96
C ALA A 104 -23.41 -10.04 -9.19
N THR A 105 -24.14 -10.97 -9.79
CA THR A 105 -25.29 -11.66 -9.18
C THR A 105 -25.18 -13.15 -9.42
N ALA A 106 -25.57 -13.99 -8.46
CA ALA A 106 -25.72 -15.42 -8.68
C ALA A 106 -27.14 -15.87 -8.37
N ALA A 107 -27.63 -16.86 -9.11
CA ALA A 107 -28.96 -17.41 -8.94
C ALA A 107 -28.92 -18.95 -8.95
N TYR A 108 -29.67 -19.55 -8.03
CA TYR A 108 -29.79 -21.00 -7.91
C TYR A 108 -31.22 -21.39 -7.54
N PRO A 109 -31.90 -22.22 -8.34
CA PRO A 109 -33.20 -22.79 -7.99
C PRO A 109 -32.98 -23.97 -7.03
N MET A 110 -32.92 -23.69 -5.72
CA MET A 110 -32.67 -24.72 -4.71
C MET A 110 -33.83 -25.72 -4.67
N PRO A 111 -33.59 -27.03 -4.84
CA PRO A 111 -34.61 -28.06 -4.66
C PRO A 111 -35.14 -28.06 -3.23
N THR A 112 -36.46 -28.13 -3.09
CA THR A 112 -37.11 -28.35 -1.79
C THR A 112 -37.37 -29.83 -1.59
N ASN A 113 -37.22 -30.35 -0.38
CA ASN A 113 -37.52 -31.75 -0.10
C ASN A 113 -38.96 -31.92 0.40
N PHE A 114 -39.39 -31.06 1.34
CA PHE A 114 -40.68 -31.16 2.00
C PHE A 114 -41.77 -30.27 1.38
N MET A 115 -41.42 -29.09 0.87
CA MET A 115 -42.37 -28.19 0.20
C MET A 115 -42.94 -28.81 -1.11
N THR A 116 -42.34 -29.90 -1.59
CA THR A 116 -42.87 -30.68 -2.73
C THR A 116 -44.26 -31.24 -2.46
N ILE A 117 -44.60 -31.50 -1.19
CA ILE A 117 -45.95 -31.91 -0.75
C ILE A 117 -46.98 -30.83 -1.08
N ALA A 118 -46.58 -29.55 -1.04
CA ALA A 118 -47.39 -28.40 -1.42
C ALA A 118 -47.20 -28.00 -2.90
N ASN A 119 -46.63 -28.87 -3.73
CA ASN A 119 -46.32 -28.64 -5.15
C ASN A 119 -45.34 -27.46 -5.41
N ILE A 120 -44.56 -27.08 -4.40
CA ILE A 120 -43.42 -26.15 -4.54
C ILE A 120 -42.19 -27.04 -4.68
N LYS A 121 -41.58 -27.08 -5.87
CA LYS A 121 -40.45 -28.00 -6.16
C LYS A 121 -39.09 -27.34 -5.91
N THR A 122 -39.03 -26.02 -5.99
CA THR A 122 -37.81 -25.24 -5.82
C THR A 122 -38.12 -23.90 -5.16
N VAL A 123 -37.11 -23.33 -4.51
CA VAL A 123 -37.10 -21.94 -4.05
C VAL A 123 -35.97 -21.22 -4.78
N ALA A 124 -36.29 -20.12 -5.45
CA ALA A 124 -35.29 -19.31 -6.14
C ALA A 124 -34.45 -18.54 -5.11
N ILE A 125 -33.14 -18.80 -5.10
CA ILE A 125 -32.17 -18.07 -4.28
C ILE A 125 -31.38 -17.15 -5.20
N GLY A 126 -31.30 -15.88 -4.80
CA GLY A 126 -30.50 -14.86 -5.48
C GLY A 126 -29.58 -14.16 -4.49
N VAL A 127 -28.35 -13.91 -4.92
CA VAL A 127 -27.35 -13.12 -4.20
C VAL A 127 -26.73 -12.09 -5.15
N GLY A 128 -26.25 -10.99 -4.58
CA GLY A 128 -25.60 -9.91 -5.30
C GLY A 128 -24.39 -9.42 -4.52
N ALA A 129 -23.34 -9.04 -5.23
CA ALA A 129 -22.14 -8.46 -4.64
C ALA A 129 -21.67 -7.29 -5.49
N SER A 130 -21.19 -6.24 -4.82
CA SER A 130 -20.52 -5.12 -5.45
C SER A 130 -19.23 -4.81 -4.71
N VAL A 131 -18.18 -4.51 -5.45
CA VAL A 131 -16.88 -4.13 -4.90
C VAL A 131 -16.39 -2.88 -5.58
N ARG A 132 -15.87 -1.95 -4.77
CA ARG A 132 -15.14 -0.78 -5.21
C ARG A 132 -13.70 -0.88 -4.74
N LYS A 133 -12.78 -0.87 -5.70
CA LYS A 133 -11.33 -0.83 -5.48
C LYS A 133 -10.87 0.61 -5.64
N THR A 134 -10.23 1.14 -4.61
CA THR A 134 -9.61 2.47 -4.68
C THR A 134 -8.37 2.44 -5.57
N PRO A 135 -8.01 3.57 -6.20
CA PRO A 135 -6.73 3.70 -6.87
C PRO A 135 -5.59 3.44 -5.88
N ALA A 136 -4.46 2.99 -6.40
CA ALA A 136 -3.28 2.71 -5.61
C ALA A 136 -2.02 3.13 -6.35
N LEU A 137 -0.94 3.34 -5.60
CA LEU A 137 0.34 3.78 -6.15
C LEU A 137 0.83 2.83 -7.25
N THR A 138 0.95 3.33 -8.47
CA THR A 138 1.48 2.58 -9.63
C THR A 138 2.80 3.14 -10.11
N GLN A 139 3.14 4.37 -9.76
CA GLN A 139 4.45 4.95 -10.00
C GLN A 139 4.84 5.90 -8.87
N ALA A 140 6.12 5.88 -8.50
CA ALA A 140 6.70 6.78 -7.52
C ALA A 140 7.89 7.53 -8.15
N ASP A 141 7.79 8.85 -8.19
CA ASP A 141 8.80 9.74 -8.76
C ASP A 141 9.66 10.32 -7.62
N PHE A 142 10.91 9.86 -7.51
CA PHE A 142 11.85 10.29 -6.48
C PHE A 142 12.76 11.40 -7.00
N LYS A 143 12.82 12.52 -6.28
CA LYS A 143 13.77 13.61 -6.58
C LYS A 143 14.57 13.95 -5.34
N VAL A 144 15.87 13.71 -5.42
CA VAL A 144 16.80 14.08 -4.34
C VAL A 144 16.93 15.59 -4.28
N THR A 145 16.79 16.17 -3.09
CA THR A 145 16.86 17.61 -2.90
C THR A 145 18.14 18.03 -2.18
N LYS A 146 18.65 17.21 -1.27
CA LYS A 146 19.88 17.50 -0.51
C LYS A 146 20.43 16.23 0.11
N VAL A 147 21.74 16.00 -0.02
CA VAL A 147 22.43 14.93 0.73
C VAL A 147 23.70 15.47 1.40
N SER A 148 23.90 15.09 2.66
CA SER A 148 25.05 15.42 3.50
C SER A 148 25.59 14.22 4.25
N GLY A 149 26.66 14.43 5.01
CA GLY A 149 27.31 13.44 5.86
C GLY A 149 28.76 13.17 5.43
N TYR A 150 29.57 12.71 6.37
CA TYR A 150 30.98 12.37 6.14
C TYR A 150 31.20 10.97 5.53
N TRP A 151 30.12 10.20 5.42
CA TRP A 151 30.17 8.82 4.94
C TRP A 151 29.52 8.71 3.57
N ASN A 152 30.15 7.88 2.74
CA ASN A 152 29.48 7.40 1.54
C ASN A 152 28.27 6.57 1.97
N LYS A 153 27.16 6.76 1.26
CA LYS A 153 25.92 6.05 1.52
C LYS A 153 25.24 5.71 0.20
N THR A 154 24.52 4.60 0.19
CA THR A 154 23.74 4.19 -0.96
C THR A 154 22.32 3.91 -0.53
N MET A 155 21.35 4.54 -1.19
CA MET A 155 19.92 4.27 -1.01
C MET A 155 19.41 3.37 -2.14
N TYR A 156 18.58 2.41 -1.79
CA TYR A 156 17.88 1.54 -2.72
C TYR A 156 16.39 1.62 -2.49
N LEU A 157 15.62 1.55 -3.58
CA LEU A 157 14.23 1.12 -3.53
C LEU A 157 14.17 -0.31 -4.01
N TYR A 158 13.70 -1.19 -3.14
CA TYR A 158 13.47 -2.59 -3.47
C TYR A 158 11.99 -2.85 -3.70
N GLY A 159 11.69 -3.70 -4.69
CA GLY A 159 10.35 -4.20 -4.94
C GLY A 159 10.32 -5.70 -5.14
N THR A 160 9.30 -6.35 -4.59
CA THR A 160 9.00 -7.76 -4.86
C THR A 160 7.79 -7.83 -5.78
N LYS A 161 7.94 -8.45 -6.95
CA LYS A 161 6.84 -8.59 -7.91
C LYS A 161 5.78 -9.56 -7.40
N PHE A 162 4.56 -9.45 -7.94
CA PHE A 162 3.53 -10.46 -7.73
C PHE A 162 4.03 -11.88 -8.01
N ALA A 163 3.63 -12.83 -7.16
CA ALA A 163 4.01 -14.24 -7.23
C ALA A 163 5.54 -14.52 -7.13
N GLN A 164 6.35 -13.51 -6.79
CA GLN A 164 7.78 -13.67 -6.52
C GLN A 164 8.08 -13.51 -5.04
N THR A 165 9.18 -14.10 -4.59
CA THR A 165 9.66 -14.02 -3.21
C THR A 165 10.90 -13.14 -3.07
N ASN A 166 11.64 -12.93 -4.16
CA ASN A 166 12.91 -12.22 -4.15
C ASN A 166 12.71 -10.74 -4.50
N ALA A 167 13.21 -9.86 -3.63
CA ALA A 167 13.22 -8.43 -3.88
C ALA A 167 14.25 -8.06 -4.97
N GLN A 168 13.88 -7.11 -5.83
CA GLN A 168 14.72 -6.56 -6.88
C GLN A 168 14.93 -5.07 -6.66
N SER A 169 16.14 -4.58 -6.89
CA SER A 169 16.41 -3.14 -6.84
C SER A 169 15.73 -2.47 -8.04
N LEU A 170 14.92 -1.45 -7.77
CA LEU A 170 14.23 -0.62 -8.77
C LEU A 170 14.89 0.75 -8.93
N MET A 171 15.51 1.24 -7.86
CA MET A 171 16.24 2.51 -7.81
C MET A 171 17.51 2.33 -7.01
N LYS A 172 18.56 3.05 -7.40
CA LYS A 172 19.80 3.19 -6.64
C LYS A 172 20.19 4.65 -6.57
N ILE A 173 20.62 5.12 -5.41
CA ILE A 173 21.15 6.47 -5.24
C ILE A 173 22.46 6.37 -4.50
N ASP A 174 23.56 6.76 -5.15
CA ASP A 174 24.88 6.79 -4.54
C ASP A 174 25.23 8.20 -4.11
N TYR A 175 25.61 8.38 -2.86
CA TYR A 175 26.23 9.60 -2.36
C TYR A 175 27.72 9.34 -2.07
N LYS A 176 28.56 10.19 -2.66
CA LYS A 176 30.00 10.21 -2.44
C LYS A 176 30.38 11.50 -1.73
N TYR A 177 30.86 11.36 -0.50
CA TYR A 177 31.39 12.47 0.30
C TYR A 177 32.65 13.06 -0.37
N VAL A 178 32.74 14.39 -0.37
CA VAL A 178 33.91 15.14 -0.82
C VAL A 178 34.35 16.07 0.31
N PRO A 179 35.50 15.81 0.96
CA PRO A 179 35.95 16.65 2.06
C PRO A 179 36.28 18.07 1.61
N TYR A 180 35.78 19.05 2.36
CA TYR A 180 36.17 20.44 2.24
C TYR A 180 36.91 20.91 3.49
N GLN A 181 38.07 21.54 3.26
CA GLN A 181 38.88 22.15 4.31
C GLN A 181 39.20 23.60 3.94
N PHE A 182 39.03 24.50 4.89
CA PHE A 182 39.41 25.89 4.76
C PHE A 182 40.73 26.14 5.51
N THR A 183 41.72 26.69 4.81
CA THR A 183 43.02 27.04 5.40
C THR A 183 43.16 28.55 5.49
N TYR A 184 43.56 29.06 6.66
CA TYR A 184 43.76 30.47 6.92
C TYR A 184 44.96 30.70 7.84
N LYS A 185 45.38 31.96 8.01
CA LYS A 185 46.53 32.33 8.84
C LYS A 185 46.13 33.23 10.01
N VAL A 186 46.79 33.03 11.14
CA VAL A 186 46.83 33.99 12.25
C VAL A 186 48.30 34.29 12.54
N GLY A 187 48.73 35.50 12.18
CA GLY A 187 50.15 35.83 12.12
C GLY A 187 50.87 34.95 11.08
N THR A 188 51.92 34.26 11.52
CA THR A 188 52.70 33.33 10.66
C THR A 188 52.19 31.89 10.69
N LYS A 189 51.27 31.54 11.61
CA LYS A 189 50.76 30.18 11.77
C LYS A 189 49.56 29.93 10.85
N SER A 190 49.57 28.81 10.16
CA SER A 190 48.44 28.32 9.35
C SER A 190 47.56 27.38 10.17
N TYR A 191 46.25 27.51 10.00
CA TYR A 191 45.22 26.69 10.61
C TYR A 191 44.32 26.14 9.50
N THR A 192 43.88 24.90 9.65
CA THR A 192 43.01 24.22 8.70
C THR A 192 41.82 23.64 9.45
N VAL A 193 40.63 23.90 8.94
CA VAL A 193 39.37 23.50 9.57
C VAL A 193 38.46 22.87 8.52
N SER A 194 37.89 21.72 8.85
CA SER A 194 36.93 21.02 7.99
C SER A 194 35.54 21.63 8.09
N GLU A 195 34.79 21.59 6.98
CA GLU A 195 33.36 21.87 7.00
C GLU A 195 32.63 20.83 7.90
N PRO A 196 31.66 21.26 8.75
CA PRO A 196 31.10 20.45 9.85
C PRO A 196 30.01 19.41 9.50
N LYS A 197 29.38 19.44 8.32
CA LYS A 197 28.26 18.54 7.98
C LYS A 197 28.58 17.51 6.89
N GLY A 198 29.55 17.78 6.04
CA GLY A 198 29.97 16.94 4.92
C GLY A 198 29.03 17.04 3.72
N TYR A 199 29.59 17.34 2.55
CA TYR A 199 28.86 17.46 1.29
C TYR A 199 29.61 16.78 0.16
N GLY A 200 28.94 16.52 -0.96
CA GLY A 200 29.56 15.81 -2.06
C GLY A 200 28.68 15.69 -3.30
N THR A 201 28.81 14.55 -3.98
CA THR A 201 28.06 14.27 -5.20
C THR A 201 27.09 13.12 -4.98
N THR A 202 25.83 13.33 -5.32
CA THR A 202 24.79 12.31 -5.32
C THR A 202 24.40 11.97 -6.76
N SER A 203 24.39 10.69 -7.11
CA SER A 203 23.94 10.19 -8.41
C SER A 203 22.75 9.26 -8.21
N VAL A 204 21.66 9.52 -8.93
CA VAL A 204 20.39 8.80 -8.85
C VAL A 204 20.21 7.98 -10.13
N TYR A 205 19.86 6.71 -9.97
CA TYR A 205 19.71 5.75 -11.05
C TYR A 205 18.35 5.03 -10.97
N THR A 206 17.70 4.86 -12.12
CA THR A 206 16.69 3.80 -12.28
C THR A 206 17.40 2.48 -12.58
N VAL A 207 16.84 1.38 -12.08
CA VAL A 207 17.43 0.03 -12.19
C VAL A 207 16.46 -0.88 -12.92
N ASN A 208 16.93 -1.55 -13.97
CA ASN A 208 16.20 -2.60 -14.67
C ASN A 208 17.11 -3.81 -14.87
N GLY A 209 16.93 -4.83 -14.03
CA GLY A 209 17.86 -5.95 -13.95
C GLY A 209 19.23 -5.49 -13.49
N THR A 210 20.26 -5.72 -14.32
CA THR A 210 21.64 -5.27 -14.04
C THR A 210 21.94 -3.88 -14.60
N THR A 211 21.04 -3.32 -15.41
CA THR A 211 21.25 -2.01 -16.06
C THR A 211 20.87 -0.88 -15.11
N GLN A 212 21.78 0.08 -14.94
CA GLN A 212 21.56 1.30 -14.19
C GLN A 212 21.59 2.50 -15.14
N THR A 213 20.52 3.28 -15.16
CA THR A 213 20.41 4.48 -15.98
C THR A 213 20.40 5.70 -15.08
N GLN A 214 21.40 6.57 -15.20
CA GLN A 214 21.46 7.80 -14.39
C GLN A 214 20.37 8.77 -14.84
N VAL A 215 19.55 9.21 -13.88
CA VAL A 215 18.38 10.07 -14.10
C VAL A 215 18.46 11.39 -13.34
N GLN A 216 19.37 11.48 -12.37
CA GLN A 216 19.67 12.74 -11.69
C GLN A 216 21.10 12.72 -11.14
N GLN A 217 21.71 13.90 -11.07
CA GLN A 217 22.95 14.17 -10.33
C GLN A 217 22.78 15.44 -9.50
N GLN A 218 23.21 15.40 -8.25
CA GLN A 218 23.38 16.59 -7.42
C GLN A 218 24.85 16.74 -7.07
N THR A 219 25.42 17.92 -7.26
CA THR A 219 26.80 18.22 -6.86
C THR A 219 26.80 19.42 -5.94
N CYS A 220 27.28 19.23 -4.72
CA CYS A 220 27.43 20.29 -3.73
C CYS A 220 28.87 20.82 -3.70
N THR A 221 29.00 22.13 -3.68
CA THR A 221 30.27 22.85 -3.59
C THR A 221 30.28 23.75 -2.36
N THR A 222 31.35 23.68 -1.58
CA THR A 222 31.51 24.46 -0.35
C THR A 222 32.58 25.51 -0.52
N THR A 223 32.35 26.69 0.05
CA THR A 223 33.33 27.76 0.21
C THR A 223 33.47 28.16 1.67
N GLY A 224 34.67 28.52 2.10
CA GLY A 224 34.97 28.96 3.47
C GLY A 224 35.43 30.43 3.53
N SER A 225 35.19 31.09 4.66
CA SER A 225 35.56 32.48 4.89
C SER A 225 35.80 32.76 6.39
N LEU A 226 36.62 33.78 6.68
CA LEU A 226 36.78 34.32 8.03
C LEU A 226 35.68 35.31 8.43
N THR A 227 34.90 35.77 7.45
CA THR A 227 33.75 36.66 7.65
C THR A 227 32.48 35.96 7.21
N ALA A 228 31.36 36.26 7.88
CA ALA A 228 30.06 35.76 7.46
C ALA A 228 29.76 36.17 6.01
N PHE A 229 29.12 35.28 5.26
CA PHE A 229 28.70 35.55 3.90
C PHE A 229 27.51 36.51 3.92
N SER A 230 27.66 37.69 3.30
CA SER A 230 26.55 38.63 3.07
C SER A 230 25.83 38.25 1.77
N ASN A 231 24.51 38.07 1.83
CA ASN A 231 23.65 37.73 0.68
C ASN A 231 24.09 36.46 -0.08
N PRO A 232 24.16 35.29 0.58
CA PRO A 232 24.54 34.07 -0.10
C PRO A 232 23.46 33.68 -1.14
N PRO A 233 23.83 32.93 -2.22
CA PRO A 233 22.87 32.51 -3.23
C PRO A 233 21.62 31.84 -2.64
N ALA A 234 20.45 32.04 -3.25
CA ALA A 234 19.22 31.38 -2.82
C ALA A 234 19.39 29.85 -2.80
N GLY A 235 18.92 29.20 -1.74
CA GLY A 235 19.08 27.76 -1.54
C GLY A 235 20.48 27.31 -1.10
N SER A 236 21.38 28.25 -0.80
CA SER A 236 22.64 27.93 -0.15
C SER A 236 22.45 27.51 1.31
N ILE A 237 23.39 26.71 1.80
CA ILE A 237 23.38 26.13 3.13
C ILE A 237 24.52 26.78 3.92
N PRO A 238 24.22 27.74 4.81
CA PRO A 238 25.23 28.37 5.65
C PRO A 238 25.65 27.41 6.77
N GLY A 239 26.94 27.42 7.09
CA GLY A 239 27.51 26.70 8.22
C GLY A 239 28.55 27.55 8.92
N SER A 240 28.88 27.21 10.17
CA SER A 240 30.03 27.82 10.83
C SER A 240 30.61 26.88 11.88
N VAL A 241 31.89 27.07 12.17
CA VAL A 241 32.59 26.35 13.24
C VAL A 241 33.57 27.30 13.91
N LYS A 242 33.67 27.22 15.23
CA LYS A 242 34.71 27.93 15.99
C LYS A 242 35.96 27.06 16.05
N ASP A 243 37.05 27.52 15.46
CA ASP A 243 38.34 26.85 15.60
C ASP A 243 38.86 27.03 17.02
N SER A 244 38.90 25.93 17.78
CA SER A 244 39.39 25.93 19.16
C SER A 244 40.86 26.28 19.29
N LYS A 245 41.68 26.10 18.23
CA LYS A 245 43.12 26.35 18.25
C LYS A 245 43.46 27.83 18.07
N SER A 246 42.65 28.57 17.32
CA SER A 246 42.89 29.99 17.01
C SER A 246 41.89 30.94 17.67
N GLY A 247 40.74 30.42 18.12
CA GLY A 247 39.59 31.19 18.60
C GLY A 247 38.77 31.88 17.50
N LYS A 248 39.11 31.72 16.22
CA LYS A 248 38.38 32.31 15.09
C LYS A 248 37.16 31.49 14.71
N THR A 249 36.07 32.16 14.33
CA THR A 249 34.92 31.53 13.69
C THR A 249 35.16 31.47 12.19
N ILE A 250 35.02 30.28 11.62
CA ILE A 250 35.06 30.04 10.18
C ILE A 250 33.63 29.86 9.72
N TYR A 251 33.27 30.59 8.67
CA TYR A 251 31.97 30.51 8.02
C TYR A 251 32.11 29.67 6.76
N PHE A 252 31.12 28.82 6.51
CA PHE A 252 31.00 28.03 5.30
C PHE A 252 29.71 28.39 4.56
N ASN A 253 29.75 28.29 3.25
CA ASN A 253 28.59 28.40 2.40
C ASN A 253 28.62 27.31 1.35
N THR A 254 27.61 26.44 1.38
CA THR A 254 27.49 25.30 0.46
C THR A 254 26.35 25.54 -0.53
N THR A 255 26.59 25.30 -1.81
CA THR A 255 25.58 25.35 -2.87
C THR A 255 25.48 24.01 -3.57
N CYS A 256 24.27 23.48 -3.74
CA CYS A 256 24.03 22.22 -4.42
C CYS A 256 23.33 22.43 -5.75
N ALA A 257 23.97 22.02 -6.85
CA ALA A 257 23.39 22.06 -8.18
C ALA A 257 22.82 20.69 -8.54
N THR A 258 21.54 20.66 -8.92
CA THR A 258 20.85 19.44 -9.35
C THR A 258 20.64 19.46 -10.87
N THR A 259 21.06 18.41 -11.55
CA THR A 259 20.80 18.14 -12.97
C THR A 259 19.97 16.87 -13.09
N THR A 260 18.93 16.87 -13.92
CA THR A 260 18.12 15.68 -14.22
C THR A 260 18.35 15.24 -15.66
N TYR A 261 18.14 13.95 -15.91
CA TYR A 261 18.26 13.32 -17.22
C TYR A 261 16.96 12.54 -17.51
N PRO A 262 16.11 13.00 -18.44
CA PRO A 262 16.25 14.22 -19.25
C PRO A 262 16.18 15.52 -18.43
N ALA A 263 16.62 16.62 -19.04
CA ALA A 263 16.56 17.94 -18.41
C ALA A 263 15.13 18.28 -18.00
N ASN A 264 14.96 18.85 -16.80
CA ASN A 264 13.67 19.14 -16.16
C ASN A 264 12.77 17.92 -15.88
N GLY A 265 13.34 16.71 -15.90
CA GLY A 265 12.64 15.48 -15.53
C GLY A 265 12.25 15.43 -14.04
N ALA A 266 11.39 14.47 -13.71
CA ALA A 266 10.89 14.24 -12.35
C ALA A 266 11.93 13.62 -11.39
N GLY A 267 13.13 13.29 -11.87
CA GLY A 267 14.11 12.47 -11.16
C GLY A 267 13.93 11.00 -11.53
N ALA A 268 14.01 10.11 -10.54
CA ALA A 268 13.79 8.67 -10.75
C ALA A 268 12.30 8.33 -10.74
N ALA A 269 11.73 8.18 -11.94
CA ALA A 269 10.38 7.69 -12.13
C ALA A 269 10.37 6.15 -12.08
N ILE A 270 9.82 5.59 -11.01
CA ILE A 270 9.80 4.14 -10.78
C ILE A 270 8.38 3.59 -10.97
N ASP A 271 8.21 2.69 -11.95
CA ASP A 271 6.99 1.90 -12.09
C ASP A 271 6.93 0.82 -11.00
N VAL A 272 5.90 0.91 -10.17
CA VAL A 272 5.62 -0.02 -9.07
C VAL A 272 4.29 -0.74 -9.25
N SER A 273 3.67 -0.65 -10.42
CA SER A 273 2.36 -1.24 -10.74
C SER A 273 2.31 -2.77 -10.59
N GLN A 274 3.46 -3.43 -10.79
CA GLN A 274 3.63 -4.88 -10.66
C GLN A 274 4.23 -5.33 -9.33
N MET A 275 4.44 -4.40 -8.38
CA MET A 275 5.05 -4.71 -7.08
C MET A 275 3.98 -5.05 -6.04
N ASP A 276 4.21 -6.17 -5.36
CA ASP A 276 3.44 -6.64 -4.21
C ASP A 276 3.96 -6.00 -2.91
N LYS A 277 5.29 -5.85 -2.79
CA LYS A 277 5.97 -5.25 -1.65
C LYS A 277 6.98 -4.22 -2.10
N LEU A 278 7.14 -3.15 -1.33
CA LEU A 278 8.15 -2.12 -1.52
C LEU A 278 8.80 -1.76 -0.20
N TYR A 279 10.10 -1.51 -0.22
CA TYR A 279 10.80 -0.90 0.91
C TYR A 279 12.02 -0.09 0.44
N LEU A 280 12.37 0.93 1.21
CA LEU A 280 13.62 1.66 1.06
C LEU A 280 14.69 1.03 1.94
N GLN A 281 15.93 1.02 1.46
CA GLN A 281 17.09 0.60 2.22
C GLN A 281 18.23 1.60 2.03
N MET A 282 18.76 2.15 3.12
CA MET A 282 20.02 2.90 3.09
C MET A 282 21.15 2.04 3.66
N ASP A 283 22.21 1.89 2.89
CA ASP A 283 23.47 1.30 3.33
C ASP A 283 24.48 2.40 3.63
N VAL A 284 24.97 2.41 4.86
CA VAL A 284 25.96 3.35 5.40
C VAL A 284 27.09 2.52 6.02
N PRO A 285 28.13 2.12 5.24
CA PRO A 285 29.14 1.17 5.72
C PRO A 285 29.88 1.60 7.00
N SER A 286 29.97 2.90 7.25
CA SER A 286 30.60 3.48 8.44
C SER A 286 29.60 3.91 9.52
N GLY A 287 28.30 3.73 9.29
CA GLY A 287 27.22 4.09 10.21
C GLY A 287 26.93 3.01 11.25
N ASN A 288 26.12 3.37 12.24
CA ASN A 288 25.60 2.44 13.24
C ASN A 288 24.10 2.70 13.49
N PRO A 289 23.20 1.87 12.93
CA PRO A 289 23.47 0.64 12.19
C PRO A 289 23.98 0.88 10.76
N GLN A 290 24.60 -0.13 10.15
CA GLN A 290 25.14 -0.04 8.79
C GLN A 290 24.09 -0.14 7.68
N THR A 291 22.93 -0.73 7.99
CA THR A 291 21.82 -0.89 7.07
C THR A 291 20.54 -0.43 7.76
N LEU A 292 19.79 0.39 7.06
CA LEU A 292 18.56 1.03 7.51
C LEU A 292 17.45 0.65 6.54
N LYS A 293 16.29 0.20 7.03
CA LYS A 293 15.19 -0.26 6.17
C LYS A 293 13.85 0.30 6.63
N SER A 294 13.02 0.72 5.67
CA SER A 294 11.69 1.25 5.97
C SER A 294 10.74 0.17 6.50
N ASP A 295 10.93 -1.09 6.08
CA ASP A 295 10.10 -2.25 6.47
C ASP A 295 10.63 -3.01 7.70
N ASP A 296 11.62 -2.44 8.41
CA ASP A 296 12.19 -2.99 9.64
C ASP A 296 11.96 -2.05 10.82
N ALA A 297 11.21 -2.55 11.81
CA ALA A 297 10.84 -1.82 13.02
C ALA A 297 12.02 -1.35 13.87
N ALA A 298 13.21 -1.96 13.69
CA ALA A 298 14.41 -1.60 14.42
C ALA A 298 15.16 -0.39 13.81
N THR A 299 14.90 -0.04 12.54
CA THR A 299 15.70 0.96 11.81
C THR A 299 14.90 1.99 11.03
N SER A 300 13.59 1.76 10.88
CA SER A 300 12.63 2.68 10.27
C SER A 300 12.50 4.02 11.00
N ASN A 301 12.82 4.07 12.29
CA ASN A 301 12.80 5.26 13.14
C ASN A 301 13.90 6.28 12.84
N ARG A 302 14.56 6.16 11.69
CA ARG A 302 15.46 7.15 11.11
C ARG A 302 14.91 7.76 9.83
N LEU A 303 13.72 7.33 9.41
CA LEU A 303 12.95 7.92 8.32
C LEU A 303 12.06 9.03 8.87
N TYR A 304 12.04 10.16 8.17
CA TYR A 304 11.20 11.31 8.44
C TYR A 304 10.20 11.45 7.30
N ILE A 305 8.92 11.65 7.61
CA ILE A 305 7.87 11.78 6.59
C ILE A 305 6.95 12.92 7.00
N GLY A 306 6.72 13.88 6.10
CA GLY A 306 5.81 14.97 6.42
C GLY A 306 5.33 15.79 5.24
N THR A 307 4.82 16.98 5.57
CA THR A 307 4.05 17.84 4.66
C THR A 307 4.90 18.93 4.01
N SER A 308 6.11 19.16 4.50
CA SER A 308 7.07 20.13 3.94
C SER A 308 8.52 19.75 4.24
N GLU A 309 9.50 20.40 3.62
CA GLU A 309 10.94 20.14 3.86
C GLU A 309 11.42 20.47 5.30
N THR A 310 10.62 21.20 6.07
CA THR A 310 10.95 21.61 7.44
C THR A 310 10.04 20.99 8.50
N ASP A 311 8.97 20.32 8.08
CA ASP A 311 7.99 19.69 8.96
C ASP A 311 7.80 18.23 8.52
N MET A 312 8.71 17.38 9.01
CA MET A 312 8.72 15.94 8.80
C MET A 312 9.03 15.26 10.13
N PRO A 313 8.01 14.80 10.88
CA PRO A 313 8.26 14.01 12.07
C PRO A 313 9.01 12.73 11.73
N GLU A 314 9.86 12.31 12.66
CA GLU A 314 10.51 11.01 12.62
C GLU A 314 9.47 9.90 12.83
N VAL A 315 9.63 8.79 12.12
CA VAL A 315 8.82 7.58 12.32
C VAL A 315 9.05 7.06 13.74
N ALA A 316 7.97 6.66 14.42
CA ALA A 316 8.07 6.19 15.78
C ALA A 316 8.88 4.88 15.89
N THR A 317 9.60 4.74 17.00
CA THR A 317 10.38 3.53 17.27
C THR A 317 9.50 2.29 17.35
N GLY A 318 9.88 1.22 16.65
CA GLY A 318 9.12 -0.03 16.61
C GLY A 318 8.06 -0.11 15.51
N GLU A 319 7.87 0.95 14.72
CA GLU A 319 6.92 0.96 13.61
C GLU A 319 7.57 0.56 12.28
N LYS A 320 6.79 0.02 11.34
CA LYS A 320 7.25 -0.19 9.96
C LYS A 320 6.57 0.82 9.06
N VAL A 321 7.27 1.23 8.02
CA VAL A 321 6.73 2.10 6.98
C VAL A 321 6.46 1.29 5.73
N ASP A 322 5.18 1.22 5.38
CA ASP A 322 4.76 0.78 4.06
C ASP A 322 4.86 1.95 3.06
N ILE A 323 5.73 1.81 2.07
CA ILE A 323 5.95 2.83 1.05
C ILE A 323 4.68 3.10 0.22
N PHE A 324 3.80 2.10 0.06
CA PHE A 324 2.56 2.28 -0.70
C PHE A 324 1.57 3.25 -0.03
N SER A 325 1.62 3.38 1.30
CA SER A 325 0.80 4.31 2.07
C SER A 325 1.53 5.62 2.40
N ALA A 326 2.85 5.57 2.55
CA ALA A 326 3.68 6.74 2.81
C ALA A 326 3.78 7.73 1.63
N VAL A 327 3.55 7.26 0.40
CA VAL A 327 3.57 8.09 -0.80
C VAL A 327 2.13 8.41 -1.24
N PRO A 328 1.66 9.65 -1.05
CA PRO A 328 0.28 10.01 -1.33
C PRO A 328 0.02 10.06 -2.84
N CYS A 329 -1.21 9.72 -3.22
CA CYS A 329 -1.65 9.78 -4.61
C CYS A 329 -1.73 11.22 -5.12
N ASN A 330 -1.08 11.49 -6.25
CA ASN A 330 -1.08 12.78 -6.95
C ASN A 330 -0.64 13.97 -6.07
N GLN A 331 0.13 13.69 -5.03
CA GLN A 331 0.69 14.68 -4.12
C GLN A 331 2.17 14.38 -3.89
N THR A 332 2.90 15.38 -3.44
CA THR A 332 4.31 15.25 -3.07
C THR A 332 4.42 14.98 -1.57
N SER A 333 5.09 13.89 -1.22
CA SER A 333 5.55 13.60 0.15
C SER A 333 6.99 14.10 0.30
N TYR A 334 7.27 14.73 1.43
CA TYR A 334 8.62 15.15 1.81
C TYR A 334 9.18 14.10 2.76
N GLN A 335 10.37 13.59 2.43
CA GLN A 335 10.99 12.54 3.21
C GLN A 335 12.47 12.82 3.43
N ALA A 336 12.96 12.38 4.57
CA ALA A 336 14.37 12.40 4.87
C ALA A 336 14.81 11.14 5.61
N TRP A 337 16.11 10.87 5.59
CA TRP A 337 16.73 9.83 6.41
C TRP A 337 17.91 10.40 7.18
N GLU A 338 18.00 9.99 8.43
CA GLU A 338 19.21 10.09 9.24
C GLU A 338 20.05 8.80 9.04
N ASP A 339 21.38 8.96 8.96
CA ASP A 339 22.29 7.93 8.46
C ASP A 339 22.96 7.07 9.55
N GLY A 340 22.56 7.23 10.82
CA GLY A 340 23.12 6.53 11.97
C GLY A 340 24.12 7.34 12.79
N GLY A 341 24.43 8.58 12.42
CA GLY A 341 25.35 9.46 13.16
C GLY A 341 24.80 10.01 14.48
N ASN A 342 23.49 10.09 14.64
CA ASN A 342 22.80 10.67 15.78
C ASN A 342 21.94 9.63 16.53
N PRO A 343 21.71 9.82 17.84
CA PRO A 343 20.68 9.08 18.56
C PRO A 343 19.29 9.49 18.06
N VAL A 344 18.36 8.54 18.08
CA VAL A 344 16.94 8.76 17.77
C VAL A 344 16.11 8.75 19.06
N PRO A 345 15.10 9.63 19.21
CA PRO A 345 14.61 10.54 18.19
C PRO A 345 15.44 11.83 18.03
N ALA A 346 15.53 12.31 16.80
CA ALA A 346 16.20 13.57 16.47
C ALA A 346 15.28 14.50 15.67
N ASP A 347 15.57 15.81 15.72
CA ASP A 347 14.93 16.78 14.83
C ASP A 347 15.40 16.56 13.39
N VAL A 348 14.52 16.81 12.42
CA VAL A 348 14.79 16.60 10.97
C VAL A 348 16.00 17.39 10.46
N SER A 349 16.42 18.47 11.14
CA SER A 349 17.68 19.17 10.82
C SER A 349 18.93 18.29 10.94
N ASN A 350 18.86 17.19 11.70
CA ASN A 350 19.91 16.18 11.82
C ASN A 350 19.88 15.12 10.72
N ALA A 351 18.80 15.05 9.92
CA ALA A 351 18.78 14.15 8.79
C ALA A 351 19.84 14.57 7.75
N ASP A 352 20.22 13.58 6.94
CA ASP A 352 21.32 13.68 5.99
C ASP A 352 20.91 13.44 4.55
N PHE A 353 19.79 12.76 4.33
CA PHE A 353 19.37 12.40 2.98
C PHE A 353 17.94 12.86 2.77
N PHE A 354 17.74 13.92 1.98
CA PHE A 354 16.45 14.54 1.73
C PHE A 354 16.03 14.34 0.28
N TYR A 355 14.76 13.99 0.11
CA TYR A 355 14.14 13.83 -1.20
C TYR A 355 12.64 14.11 -1.09
N ASN A 356 12.04 14.36 -2.24
CA ASN A 356 10.61 14.32 -2.36
C ASN A 356 10.18 13.12 -3.21
N VAL A 357 8.99 12.62 -2.93
CA VAL A 357 8.37 11.54 -3.69
C VAL A 357 7.00 12.00 -4.15
N THR A 358 6.76 11.97 -5.45
CA THR A 358 5.44 12.24 -6.01
C THR A 358 4.82 10.94 -6.50
N GLY A 359 3.66 10.59 -5.93
CA GLY A 359 2.95 9.37 -6.30
C GLY A 359 2.01 9.57 -7.47
N LYS A 360 1.97 8.63 -8.41
CA LYS A 360 0.88 8.48 -9.38
C LYS A 360 0.07 7.25 -9.02
N CYS A 361 -1.24 7.40 -9.00
CA CYS A 361 -2.15 6.32 -8.68
C CYS A 361 -3.01 5.96 -9.88
N ALA A 362 -3.22 4.66 -10.04
CA ALA A 362 -4.11 4.10 -11.03
C ALA A 362 -4.64 2.76 -10.50
N PHE A 363 -5.39 2.05 -11.34
CA PHE A 363 -5.73 0.66 -11.07
C PHE A 363 -4.45 -0.17 -10.93
N ASN A 364 -4.41 -1.06 -9.93
CA ASN A 364 -3.34 -2.02 -9.75
C ASN A 364 -3.90 -3.44 -9.61
N LYS A 365 -3.01 -4.44 -9.57
CA LYS A 365 -3.39 -5.85 -9.35
C LYS A 365 -3.22 -6.33 -7.91
N ARG A 366 -2.75 -5.47 -6.99
CA ARG A 366 -2.64 -5.83 -5.57
C ARG A 366 -4.01 -6.25 -5.05
N GLN A 367 -4.05 -7.24 -4.18
CA GLN A 367 -5.29 -7.62 -3.51
C GLN A 367 -5.82 -6.40 -2.75
N SER A 368 -7.14 -6.19 -2.81
CA SER A 368 -7.76 -5.10 -2.06
C SER A 368 -7.72 -5.42 -0.57
N GLU A 369 -7.20 -4.51 0.24
CA GLU A 369 -7.23 -4.62 1.71
C GLU A 369 -8.56 -4.08 2.30
N THR A 370 -9.52 -3.61 1.47
CA THR A 370 -10.71 -2.88 1.95
C THR A 370 -12.08 -3.45 1.53
N VAL A 371 -13.05 -3.10 2.39
CA VAL A 371 -14.37 -3.63 2.75
C VAL A 371 -15.37 -3.75 1.60
N MET A 372 -16.06 -4.90 1.52
CA MET A 372 -17.20 -5.10 0.63
C MET A 372 -18.38 -4.22 1.03
N THR A 373 -18.96 -3.54 0.06
CA THR A 373 -20.23 -2.82 0.24
C THR A 373 -21.35 -3.78 -0.14
N GLN A 374 -22.11 -4.25 0.86
CA GLN A 374 -23.34 -5.02 0.64
C GLN A 374 -24.46 -4.13 0.10
#